data_AF-A0A1F9RXX8-F1
#
_entry.id   AF-A0A1F9RXX8-F1
#
_cell.length_a   1.000
_cell.length_b   1.000
_cell.length_c   1.000
_cell.angle_alpha   90.00
_cell.angle_beta   90.00
_cell.angle_gamma   90.00
#
_symmetry.space_group_name_H-M   'P 1'
#
loop_
_entity.id
_entity.type
_entity.pdbx_description
1 polymer ?
#
loop_
_entity_poly.entity_id
_entity_poly.type
_entity_poly.pdbx_seq_one_letter_code
_entity_poly.pdbx_strand_id
1 'polypeptide(L)'
;MTPQDAPSTAAPEAPKPSAQQDFWDNLNALCGKSFEGHVAAKVGGGPGPDPFETERLVMHVRECSRDEIRVPFHVGADRSRTWVFTRTAAGLRLKHDHRHEDGKEDSVNMYGGDTAEPGAPERQSFPADAYSRELFVRAEIPQSVANVWVAGLVPGTTFSYGLQRPGRDFRVDFDLTRPVPAPPPPWGAR
;
A
#
# COMPACT_ATOMS: atom_id res chain seq x y z
N MET A 1 9.64 -63.55 -20.60
CA MET A 1 9.42 -62.81 -19.33
C MET A 1 10.11 -61.47 -19.47
N THR A 2 9.35 -60.45 -19.83
CA THR A 2 9.82 -59.05 -19.86
C THR A 2 9.11 -58.34 -18.72
N PRO A 3 9.80 -57.60 -17.83
CA PRO A 3 9.14 -56.84 -16.79
C PRO A 3 8.37 -55.69 -17.45
N GLN A 4 7.09 -55.56 -17.10
CA GLN A 4 6.29 -54.37 -17.39
C GLN A 4 6.73 -53.28 -16.42
N ASP A 5 7.26 -52.18 -16.95
CA ASP A 5 7.44 -50.93 -16.21
C ASP A 5 6.06 -50.42 -15.78
N ALA A 6 5.86 -50.31 -14.46
CA ALA A 6 4.69 -49.68 -13.89
C ALA A 6 4.81 -48.14 -14.04
N PRO A 7 3.72 -47.43 -14.38
CA PRO A 7 3.77 -45.98 -14.49
C PRO A 7 3.92 -45.36 -13.10
N SER A 8 4.98 -44.56 -12.92
CA SER A 8 5.18 -43.73 -11.74
C SER A 8 4.16 -42.60 -11.74
N THR A 9 3.23 -42.63 -10.78
CA THR A 9 2.32 -41.50 -10.51
C THR A 9 3.12 -40.35 -9.90
N ALA A 10 3.38 -39.31 -10.70
CA ALA A 10 3.92 -38.05 -10.21
C ALA A 10 2.94 -37.41 -9.21
N ALA A 11 3.44 -36.98 -8.06
CA ALA A 11 2.66 -36.20 -7.10
C ALA A 11 2.25 -34.86 -7.74
N PRO A 12 1.04 -34.34 -7.47
CA PRO A 12 0.62 -33.05 -8.00
C PRO A 12 1.55 -31.93 -7.50
N GLU A 13 2.09 -31.17 -8.45
CA GLU A 13 2.91 -30.00 -8.19
C GLU A 13 2.04 -28.94 -7.48
N ALA A 14 2.55 -28.36 -6.39
CA ALA A 14 1.82 -27.34 -5.66
C ALA A 14 1.53 -26.13 -6.59
N PRO A 15 0.33 -25.52 -6.51
CA PRO A 15 0.00 -24.37 -7.35
C PRO A 15 1.01 -23.25 -7.09
N LYS A 16 1.52 -22.64 -8.18
CA LYS A 16 2.41 -21.49 -8.09
C LYS A 16 1.72 -20.34 -7.34
N PRO A 17 2.43 -19.60 -6.47
CA PRO A 17 1.88 -18.40 -5.83
C PRO A 17 1.34 -17.41 -6.87
N SER A 18 0.25 -16.71 -6.53
CA SER A 18 -0.24 -15.62 -7.37
C SER A 18 0.64 -14.38 -7.22
N ALA A 19 0.61 -13.47 -8.20
CA ALA A 19 1.29 -12.18 -8.12
C ALA A 19 0.94 -11.39 -6.84
N GLN A 20 -0.31 -11.47 -6.40
CA GLN A 20 -0.76 -10.84 -5.15
C GLN A 20 -0.22 -11.54 -3.90
N GLN A 21 -0.04 -12.86 -3.95
CA GLN A 21 0.60 -13.61 -2.87
C GLN A 21 2.07 -13.18 -2.72
N ASP A 22 2.80 -13.12 -3.83
CA ASP A 22 4.21 -12.66 -3.82
C ASP A 22 4.33 -11.22 -3.31
N PHE A 23 3.48 -10.30 -3.79
CA PHE A 23 3.45 -8.93 -3.31
C PHE A 23 3.19 -8.86 -1.79
N TRP A 24 2.21 -9.62 -1.30
CA TRP A 24 1.87 -9.68 0.11
C TRP A 24 3.04 -10.20 0.95
N ASP A 25 3.65 -11.30 0.54
CA ASP A 25 4.75 -11.92 1.28
C ASP A 25 5.96 -10.99 1.34
N ASN A 26 6.26 -10.30 0.24
CA ASN A 26 7.28 -9.27 0.19
C ASN A 26 6.99 -8.09 1.14
N LEU A 27 5.74 -7.62 1.18
CA LEU A 27 5.34 -6.55 2.10
C LEU A 27 5.40 -7.01 3.56
N ASN A 28 4.93 -8.22 3.84
CA ASN A 28 4.96 -8.83 5.16
C ASN A 28 6.39 -9.07 5.67
N ALA A 29 7.34 -9.38 4.79
CA ALA A 29 8.76 -9.52 5.14
C ALA A 29 9.40 -8.22 5.64
N LEU A 30 8.75 -7.07 5.43
CA LEU A 30 9.17 -5.77 5.96
C LEU A 30 8.63 -5.49 7.37
N CYS A 31 7.85 -6.39 7.96
CA CYS A 31 7.22 -6.14 9.26
C CYS A 31 8.21 -5.68 10.35
N GLY A 32 7.82 -4.65 11.10
CA GLY A 32 8.61 -3.98 12.12
C GLY A 32 9.68 -3.03 11.58
N LYS A 33 9.89 -2.94 10.26
CA LYS A 33 10.93 -2.08 9.67
C LYS A 33 10.34 -0.75 9.21
N SER A 34 11.18 0.28 9.31
CA SER A 34 10.87 1.63 8.82
C SER A 34 11.91 2.07 7.81
N PHE A 35 11.49 2.88 6.83
CA PHE A 35 12.33 3.31 5.73
C PHE A 35 12.05 4.77 5.41
N GLU A 36 13.12 5.50 5.08
CA GLU A 36 13.03 6.88 4.65
C GLU A 36 12.76 6.96 3.15
N GLY A 37 11.97 7.94 2.75
CA GLY A 37 11.57 8.13 1.35
C GLY A 37 11.73 9.55 0.85
N HIS A 38 11.45 9.72 -0.44
CA HIS A 38 11.47 11.00 -1.13
C HIS A 38 10.40 11.02 -2.23
N VAL A 39 9.95 12.21 -2.60
CA VAL A 39 9.04 12.37 -3.74
C VAL A 39 9.77 12.05 -5.04
N ALA A 40 9.27 11.06 -5.75
CA ALA A 40 9.86 10.56 -7.00
C ALA A 40 9.10 11.02 -8.24
N ALA A 41 7.83 11.42 -8.10
CA ALA A 41 7.04 12.06 -9.15
C ALA A 41 5.98 12.97 -8.54
N LYS A 42 5.75 14.13 -9.17
CA LYS A 42 4.70 15.07 -8.79
C LYS A 42 4.24 15.89 -9.98
N VAL A 43 2.99 15.70 -10.38
CA VAL A 43 2.29 16.46 -11.42
C VAL A 43 0.95 16.92 -10.84
N GLY A 44 0.63 18.21 -10.99
CA GLY A 44 -0.51 18.82 -10.31
C GLY A 44 -0.25 19.02 -8.81
N GLY A 45 -1.19 19.61 -8.08
CA GLY A 45 -0.93 20.08 -6.71
C GLY A 45 -1.81 21.25 -6.31
N GLY A 46 -1.87 21.52 -5.01
CA GLY A 46 -2.30 22.82 -4.52
C GLY A 46 -1.16 23.84 -4.65
N PRO A 47 -1.45 25.15 -4.58
CA PRO A 47 -0.41 26.17 -4.50
C PRO A 47 0.32 26.11 -3.14
N GLY A 48 1.59 26.50 -3.13
CA GLY A 48 2.41 26.60 -1.92
C GLY A 48 3.43 25.46 -1.73
N PRO A 49 4.24 25.52 -0.65
CA PRO A 49 5.17 24.46 -0.30
C PRO A 49 4.41 23.18 0.04
N ASP A 50 4.79 22.08 -0.58
CA ASP A 50 4.20 20.78 -0.29
C ASP A 50 4.99 20.10 0.84
N PRO A 51 4.36 19.79 1.99
CA PRO A 51 5.03 19.08 3.07
C PRO A 51 5.69 17.77 2.63
N PHE A 52 5.19 17.11 1.59
CA PHE A 52 5.83 15.90 1.06
C PHE A 52 7.23 16.18 0.47
N GLU A 53 7.51 17.41 0.02
CA GLU A 53 8.80 17.80 -0.56
C GLU A 53 9.73 18.48 0.44
N THR A 54 9.19 19.01 1.54
CA THR A 54 9.96 19.78 2.54
C THR A 54 10.20 19.04 3.84
N GLU A 55 9.38 18.04 4.15
CA GLU A 55 9.48 17.28 5.39
C GLU A 55 10.12 15.90 5.18
N ARG A 56 10.65 15.36 6.27
CA ARG A 56 11.15 13.98 6.28
C ARG A 56 10.01 12.98 6.10
N LEU A 57 10.15 12.08 5.13
CA LEU A 57 9.17 11.06 4.80
C LEU A 57 9.58 9.70 5.36
N VAL A 58 8.73 9.06 6.17
CA VAL A 58 9.04 7.74 6.72
C VAL A 58 7.83 6.82 6.62
N MET A 59 8.01 5.67 5.98
CA MET A 59 7.07 4.55 6.10
C MET A 59 7.49 3.64 7.24
N HIS A 60 6.54 3.04 7.94
CA HIS A 60 6.78 2.00 8.93
C HIS A 60 5.82 0.84 8.66
N VAL A 61 6.30 -0.35 8.35
CA VAL A 61 5.42 -1.54 8.25
C VAL A 61 5.21 -2.07 9.67
N ARG A 62 4.21 -1.54 10.38
CA ARG A 62 4.15 -1.59 11.85
C ARG A 62 3.44 -2.84 12.38
N GLU A 63 2.27 -3.15 11.84
CA GLU A 63 1.43 -4.24 12.32
C GLU A 63 1.15 -5.18 11.16
N CYS A 64 1.44 -6.47 11.35
CA CYS A 64 1.24 -7.48 10.33
C CYS A 64 0.56 -8.69 10.96
N SER A 65 -0.50 -9.12 10.31
CA SER A 65 -1.22 -10.34 10.62
C SER A 65 -1.34 -11.16 9.35
N ARG A 66 -2.04 -12.30 9.45
CA ARG A 66 -2.36 -13.11 8.27
C ARG A 66 -3.11 -12.30 7.21
N ASP A 67 -4.04 -11.46 7.62
CA ASP A 67 -5.07 -10.89 6.75
C ASP A 67 -4.99 -9.37 6.63
N GLU A 68 -4.22 -8.69 7.49
CA GLU A 68 -4.04 -7.23 7.47
C GLU A 68 -2.59 -6.83 7.74
N ILE A 69 -2.08 -5.87 6.96
CA ILE A 69 -0.80 -5.17 7.17
C ILE A 69 -1.08 -3.66 7.23
N ARG A 70 -0.62 -3.01 8.30
CA ARG A 70 -0.78 -1.57 8.52
C ARG A 70 0.56 -0.87 8.42
N VAL A 71 0.62 0.12 7.52
CA VAL A 71 1.82 0.86 7.18
C VAL A 71 1.61 2.35 7.44
N PRO A 72 1.90 2.85 8.65
CA PRO A 72 1.97 4.27 8.91
C PRO A 72 2.91 5.00 7.96
N PHE A 73 2.47 6.17 7.48
CA PHE A 73 3.25 7.07 6.67
C PHE A 73 3.35 8.45 7.32
N HIS A 74 4.55 8.78 7.79
CA HIS A 74 4.88 10.01 8.51
C HIS A 74 5.44 11.05 7.55
N VAL A 75 4.97 12.29 7.73
CA VAL A 75 5.46 13.46 6.99
C VAL A 75 5.87 14.52 8.02
N GLY A 76 7.15 14.53 8.36
CA GLY A 76 7.65 15.33 9.49
C GLY A 76 6.94 14.92 10.78
N ALA A 77 6.26 15.87 11.43
CA ALA A 77 5.48 15.65 12.65
C ALA A 77 4.05 15.13 12.40
N ASP A 78 3.58 15.12 11.16
CA ASP A 78 2.26 14.63 10.78
C ASP A 78 2.25 13.10 10.79
N ARG A 79 1.34 12.54 11.60
CA ARG A 79 1.21 11.11 11.89
C ARG A 79 -0.20 10.60 11.57
N SER A 80 -0.92 11.32 10.73
CA SER A 80 -2.34 11.09 10.43
C SER A 80 -2.60 9.87 9.57
N ARG A 81 -1.65 9.45 8.72
CA ARG A 81 -1.90 8.48 7.64
C ARG A 81 -1.40 7.09 7.98
N THR A 82 -2.25 6.10 7.78
CA THR A 82 -1.87 4.69 7.74
C THR A 82 -2.46 4.04 6.50
N TRP A 83 -1.62 3.40 5.68
CA TRP A 83 -2.06 2.51 4.63
C TRP A 83 -2.42 1.15 5.23
N VAL A 84 -3.63 0.69 4.99
CA VAL A 84 -4.14 -0.60 5.48
C VAL A 84 -4.32 -1.51 4.29
N PHE A 85 -3.43 -2.50 4.18
CA PHE A 85 -3.51 -3.56 3.18
C PHE A 85 -4.26 -4.76 3.78
N THR A 86 -5.30 -5.23 3.11
CA THR A 86 -6.13 -6.35 3.58
C THR A 86 -6.26 -7.41 2.50
N ARG A 87 -6.15 -8.68 2.88
CA ARG A 87 -6.53 -9.80 1.99
C ARG A 87 -8.04 -9.89 1.88
N THR A 88 -8.54 -10.06 0.66
CA THR A 88 -9.95 -10.31 0.38
C THR A 88 -10.11 -11.63 -0.35
N ALA A 89 -11.35 -12.11 -0.49
CA ALA A 89 -11.62 -13.29 -1.31
C ALA A 89 -11.28 -13.11 -2.80
N ALA A 90 -11.24 -11.86 -3.28
CA ALA A 90 -11.04 -11.53 -4.70
C ALA A 90 -9.65 -10.95 -5.02
N GLY A 91 -8.81 -10.72 -4.01
CA GLY A 91 -7.48 -10.12 -4.17
C GLY A 91 -7.08 -9.27 -2.97
N LEU A 92 -6.50 -8.09 -3.22
CA LEU A 92 -6.04 -7.20 -2.16
C LEU A 92 -6.88 -5.92 -2.10
N ARG A 93 -7.04 -5.39 -0.90
CA ARG A 93 -7.63 -4.09 -0.61
C ARG A 93 -6.57 -3.17 -0.04
N LEU A 94 -6.60 -1.91 -0.44
CA LEU A 94 -5.86 -0.82 0.18
C LEU A 94 -6.85 0.22 0.69
N LYS A 95 -6.81 0.54 1.98
CA LYS A 95 -7.53 1.65 2.61
C LYS A 95 -6.57 2.64 3.28
N HIS A 96 -7.04 3.87 3.47
CA HIS A 96 -6.32 4.93 4.18
C HIS A 96 -7.04 5.20 5.48
N ASP A 97 -6.44 4.78 6.60
CA ASP A 97 -6.89 5.18 7.93
C ASP A 97 -6.26 6.54 8.24
N HIS A 98 -7.10 7.57 8.24
CA HIS A 98 -6.79 8.97 8.50
C HIS A 98 -7.36 9.38 9.83
N ARG A 99 -6.49 9.83 10.73
CA ARG A 99 -6.84 10.24 12.08
C ARG A 99 -6.32 11.62 12.39
N HIS A 100 -7.04 12.32 13.25
CA HIS A 100 -6.60 13.56 13.88
C HIS A 100 -5.62 13.28 15.01
N GLU A 101 -4.95 14.32 15.53
CA GLU A 101 -4.01 14.23 16.65
C GLU A 101 -4.59 13.58 17.90
N ASP A 102 -5.89 13.78 18.16
CA ASP A 102 -6.62 13.18 19.28
C ASP A 102 -6.98 11.70 19.05
N GLY A 103 -6.59 11.14 17.89
CA GLY A 103 -6.82 9.76 17.49
C GLY A 103 -8.21 9.47 16.91
N LYS A 104 -9.11 10.47 16.84
CA LYS A 104 -10.41 10.32 16.16
C LYS A 104 -10.22 10.25 14.66
N GLU A 105 -11.16 9.58 14.01
CA GLU A 105 -11.18 9.43 12.55
C GLU A 105 -11.51 10.75 11.86
N ASP A 106 -10.83 11.01 10.76
CA ASP A 106 -11.16 12.11 9.85
C ASP A 106 -12.53 11.87 9.20
N SER A 107 -13.20 12.93 8.76
CA SER A 107 -14.46 12.80 8.02
C SER A 107 -14.28 12.13 6.64
N VAL A 108 -13.09 12.22 6.05
CA VAL A 108 -12.68 11.51 4.84
C VAL A 108 -11.72 10.38 5.23
N ASN A 109 -12.27 9.34 5.83
CA ASN A 109 -11.53 8.18 6.32
C ASN A 109 -11.89 6.87 5.59
N MET A 110 -10.99 5.89 5.66
CA MET A 110 -11.10 4.54 5.10
C MET A 110 -11.40 4.52 3.60
N TYR A 111 -10.93 5.54 2.88
CA TYR A 111 -11.00 5.59 1.43
C TYR A 111 -9.87 4.75 0.81
N GLY A 112 -10.06 4.29 -0.42
CA GLY A 112 -9.13 3.40 -1.09
C GLY A 112 -9.81 2.54 -2.15
N GLY A 113 -9.28 1.35 -2.38
CA GLY A 113 -9.72 0.50 -3.48
C GLY A 113 -9.41 -0.98 -3.30
N ASP A 114 -10.03 -1.78 -4.14
CA ASP A 114 -9.71 -3.19 -4.33
C ASP A 114 -8.90 -3.34 -5.62
N THR A 115 -8.02 -4.34 -5.67
CA THR A 115 -7.37 -4.72 -6.93
C THR A 115 -8.41 -5.12 -7.96
N ALA A 116 -8.37 -4.51 -9.15
CA ALA A 116 -9.24 -4.87 -10.27
C ALA A 116 -8.66 -5.99 -11.15
N GLU A 117 -7.33 -6.17 -11.10
CA GLU A 117 -6.58 -7.13 -11.90
C GLU A 117 -5.60 -7.89 -10.99
N PRO A 118 -5.08 -9.07 -11.40
CA PRO A 118 -4.08 -9.80 -10.63
C PRO A 118 -2.78 -9.02 -10.33
N GLY A 119 -2.48 -8.00 -11.13
CA GLY A 119 -1.27 -7.19 -10.99
C GLY A 119 0.01 -7.96 -11.30
N ALA A 120 1.11 -7.54 -10.70
CA ALA A 120 2.43 -8.18 -10.78
C ALA A 120 2.98 -8.45 -9.37
N PRO A 121 3.91 -9.40 -9.20
CA PRO A 121 4.57 -9.67 -7.92
C PRO A 121 5.12 -8.41 -7.24
N GLU A 122 5.59 -7.46 -8.04
CA GLU A 122 6.21 -6.21 -7.62
C GLU A 122 5.26 -5.00 -7.67
N ARG A 123 4.00 -5.15 -8.11
CA ARG A 123 3.10 -4.01 -8.32
C ARG A 123 1.62 -4.36 -8.25
N GLN A 124 0.88 -3.60 -7.44
CA GLN A 124 -0.57 -3.70 -7.31
C GLN A 124 -1.22 -2.32 -7.50
N SER A 125 -2.41 -2.31 -8.11
CA SER A 125 -3.18 -1.10 -8.41
C SER A 125 -4.57 -1.20 -7.79
N PHE A 126 -5.03 -0.12 -7.16
CA PHE A 126 -6.26 -0.05 -6.39
C PHE A 126 -7.09 1.14 -6.90
N PRO A 127 -7.96 0.97 -7.91
CA PRO A 127 -8.93 1.99 -8.27
C PRO A 127 -9.91 2.28 -7.13
N ALA A 128 -10.37 3.52 -7.01
CA ALA A 128 -11.35 3.91 -6.01
C ALA A 128 -12.60 3.02 -6.03
N ASP A 129 -12.86 2.36 -4.90
CA ASP A 129 -14.04 1.51 -4.73
C ASP A 129 -15.32 2.34 -4.59
N ALA A 130 -16.48 1.66 -4.62
CA ALA A 130 -17.78 2.32 -4.55
C ALA A 130 -17.91 3.22 -3.31
N TYR A 131 -17.51 2.72 -2.13
CA TYR A 131 -17.50 3.50 -0.89
C TYR A 131 -16.70 4.79 -1.04
N SER A 132 -15.48 4.72 -1.56
CA SER A 132 -14.58 5.86 -1.68
C SER A 132 -15.12 6.89 -2.67
N ARG A 133 -15.69 6.42 -3.79
CA ARG A 133 -16.30 7.31 -4.79
C ARG A 133 -17.47 8.09 -4.21
N GLU A 134 -18.37 7.42 -3.49
CA GLU A 134 -19.48 8.10 -2.80
C GLU A 134 -19.00 9.07 -1.73
N LEU A 135 -18.02 8.66 -0.93
CA LEU A 135 -17.39 9.50 0.09
C LEU A 135 -16.82 10.78 -0.53
N PHE A 136 -16.07 10.67 -1.63
CA PHE A 136 -15.47 11.82 -2.30
C PHE A 136 -16.50 12.78 -2.90
N VAL A 137 -17.62 12.28 -3.40
CA VAL A 137 -18.73 13.13 -3.86
C VAL A 137 -19.33 13.89 -2.68
N ARG A 138 -19.60 13.21 -1.55
CA ARG A 138 -20.15 13.86 -0.33
C ARG A 138 -19.17 14.86 0.30
N ALA A 139 -17.88 14.60 0.22
CA ALA A 139 -16.82 15.47 0.73
C ALA A 139 -16.41 16.60 -0.24
N GLU A 140 -17.20 16.83 -1.30
CA GLU A 140 -17.00 17.91 -2.28
C GLU A 140 -15.62 17.86 -3.00
N ILE A 141 -15.07 16.66 -3.16
CA ILE A 141 -13.81 16.40 -3.90
C ILE A 141 -14.02 15.39 -5.04
N PRO A 142 -14.97 15.62 -5.96
CA PRO A 142 -15.40 14.64 -6.96
C PRO A 142 -14.29 14.22 -7.94
N GLN A 143 -13.24 15.02 -8.15
CA GLN A 143 -12.08 14.62 -8.93
C GLN A 143 -11.41 13.34 -8.41
N SER A 144 -11.52 13.05 -7.11
CA SER A 144 -10.93 11.88 -6.47
C SER A 144 -11.63 10.58 -6.81
N VAL A 145 -12.80 10.60 -7.44
CA VAL A 145 -13.51 9.38 -7.87
C VAL A 145 -12.73 8.58 -8.92
N ALA A 146 -11.81 9.24 -9.63
CA ALA A 146 -10.93 8.63 -10.63
C ALA A 146 -9.56 8.25 -10.05
N ASN A 147 -9.37 8.32 -8.72
CA ASN A 147 -8.12 7.92 -8.09
C ASN A 147 -7.82 6.45 -8.33
N VAL A 148 -6.58 6.16 -8.67
CA VAL A 148 -5.97 4.85 -8.64
C VAL A 148 -4.72 4.96 -7.78
N TRP A 149 -4.69 4.20 -6.68
CA TRP A 149 -3.48 4.07 -5.88
C TRP A 149 -2.63 2.93 -6.41
N VAL A 150 -1.31 3.10 -6.34
CA VAL A 150 -0.35 2.10 -6.82
C VAL A 150 0.65 1.83 -5.70
N ALA A 151 0.78 0.56 -5.32
CA ALA A 151 1.84 0.10 -4.44
C ALA A 151 2.82 -0.74 -5.24
N GLY A 152 4.09 -0.33 -5.26
CA GLY A 152 5.20 -1.03 -5.89
C GLY A 152 6.18 -1.53 -4.84
N LEU A 153 6.74 -2.72 -5.03
CA LEU A 153 7.69 -3.30 -4.10
C LEU A 153 8.72 -4.12 -4.87
N VAL A 154 9.94 -3.62 -4.95
CA VAL A 154 11.11 -4.35 -5.43
C VAL A 154 11.89 -4.83 -4.20
N PRO A 155 11.87 -6.13 -3.88
CA PRO A 155 12.43 -6.65 -2.63
C PRO A 155 13.89 -6.23 -2.44
N GLY A 156 14.20 -5.72 -1.24
CA GLY A 156 15.55 -5.28 -0.88
C GLY A 156 16.00 -3.97 -1.51
N THR A 157 15.19 -3.33 -2.37
CA THR A 157 15.58 -2.12 -3.10
C THR A 157 14.66 -0.95 -2.79
N THR A 158 13.37 -1.05 -3.12
CA THR A 158 12.45 0.10 -3.03
C THR A 158 11.02 -0.34 -2.78
N PHE A 159 10.34 0.39 -1.90
CA PHE A 159 8.89 0.41 -1.84
C PHE A 159 8.40 1.73 -2.41
N SER A 160 7.41 1.70 -3.28
CA SER A 160 6.82 2.87 -3.90
C SER A 160 5.35 2.94 -3.55
N TYR A 161 4.88 4.13 -3.18
CA TYR A 161 3.46 4.41 -3.06
C TYR A 161 3.11 5.59 -3.95
N GLY A 162 2.03 5.47 -4.73
CA GLY A 162 1.60 6.53 -5.63
C GLY A 162 0.09 6.66 -5.76
N LEU A 163 -0.30 7.82 -6.28
CA LEU A 163 -1.67 8.20 -6.60
C LEU A 163 -1.72 8.77 -8.02
N GLN A 164 -2.58 8.20 -8.86
CA GLN A 164 -2.81 8.62 -10.23
C GLN A 164 -4.29 8.93 -10.48
N ARG A 165 -4.55 10.02 -11.19
CA ARG A 165 -5.84 10.34 -11.82
C ARG A 165 -5.60 11.37 -12.94
N PRO A 166 -6.58 11.69 -13.81
CA PRO A 166 -6.41 12.75 -14.80
C PRO A 166 -5.89 14.06 -14.19
N GLY A 167 -4.76 14.57 -14.70
CA GLY A 167 -4.13 15.80 -14.22
C GLY A 167 -3.41 15.70 -12.87
N ARG A 168 -3.27 14.51 -12.28
CA ARG A 168 -2.52 14.29 -11.05
C ARG A 168 -1.73 12.99 -11.09
N ASP A 169 -0.42 13.10 -10.88
CA ASP A 169 0.47 11.97 -10.62
C ASP A 169 1.32 12.32 -9.40
N PHE A 170 1.41 11.41 -8.44
CA PHE A 170 2.21 11.58 -7.23
C PHE A 170 2.80 10.24 -6.86
N ARG A 171 4.10 10.20 -6.58
CA ARG A 171 4.80 8.99 -6.13
C ARG A 171 5.85 9.33 -5.09
N VAL A 172 5.92 8.53 -4.03
CA VAL A 172 7.01 8.51 -3.04
C VAL A 172 7.71 7.16 -3.12
N ASP A 173 9.04 7.19 -3.16
CA ASP A 173 9.89 6.01 -3.15
C ASP A 173 10.67 5.95 -1.83
N PHE A 174 10.62 4.80 -1.17
CA PHE A 174 11.29 4.51 0.10
C PHE A 174 12.44 3.53 -0.11
N ASP A 175 13.62 3.87 0.42
CA ASP A 175 14.84 3.07 0.27
C ASP A 175 14.84 1.87 1.21
N LEU A 176 14.59 0.66 0.68
CA LEU A 176 14.55 -0.57 1.47
C LEU A 176 15.93 -1.11 1.85
N THR A 177 17.01 -0.55 1.30
CA THR A 177 18.38 -0.99 1.59
C THR A 177 18.86 -0.48 2.96
N ARG A 178 18.20 0.55 3.51
CA ARG A 178 18.64 1.27 4.71
C ARG A 178 17.48 1.47 5.70
N PRO A 179 17.23 0.50 6.59
CA PRO A 179 16.27 0.68 7.66
C PRO A 179 16.63 1.87 8.55
N VAL A 180 15.63 2.63 8.98
CA VAL A 180 15.77 3.74 9.94
C VAL A 180 15.07 3.39 11.26
N PRO A 181 15.38 4.08 12.38
CA PRO A 181 14.62 3.91 13.62
C PRO A 181 13.13 4.15 13.40
N ALA A 182 12.30 3.34 14.07
CA ALA A 182 10.86 3.48 13.99
C ALA A 182 10.42 4.88 14.46
N PRO A 183 9.54 5.57 13.71
CA PRO A 183 8.97 6.83 14.16
C PRO A 183 8.00 6.61 15.33
N PRO A 184 7.58 7.68 16.05
CA PRO A 184 6.50 7.57 17.03
C PRO A 184 5.25 6.92 16.42
N PRO A 185 4.41 6.23 17.21
CA PRO A 185 3.18 5.64 16.71
C PRO A 185 2.31 6.64 15.93
N PRO A 186 1.57 6.19 14.88
CA PRO A 186 0.59 7.03 14.21
C PRO A 186 -0.48 7.49 15.20
N TRP A 187 -1.17 8.58 14.89
CA TRP A 187 -2.28 9.01 15.76
C TRP A 187 -3.38 7.95 15.81
N GLY A 188 -3.92 7.71 17.01
CA GLY A 188 -4.94 6.67 17.25
C GLY A 188 -4.42 5.23 17.30
N ALA A 189 -3.12 4.98 17.15
CA ALA A 189 -2.53 3.69 17.48
C ALA A 189 -2.79 3.31 18.95
N ARG A 190 -3.17 2.05 19.17
CA ARG A 190 -3.23 1.43 20.50
C ARG A 190 -2.00 0.54 20.72
#